data_AF-A0A9Q5GC02-F1
#
_entry.id   AF-A0A9Q5GC02-F1
#
_cell.length_a   1.000
_cell.length_b   1.000
_cell.length_c   1.000
_cell.angle_alpha   90.00
_cell.angle_beta   90.00
_cell.angle_gamma   90.00
#
_symmetry.space_group_name_H-M   'P 1'
#
loop_
_entity.id
_entity.type
_entity.pdbx_description
1 polymer ?
#
loop_
_entity_poly.entity_id
_entity_poly.type
_entity_poly.pdbx_seq_one_letter_code
_entity_poly.pdbx_strand_id
1 'polypeptide(L)'
;MGGGLIDGSEENRARGAHNQFVASAKVVKLAHEIDPNKRVGQMLAYSAYYPYTCDPKDQLEVMKAKQEMLFFSDVQTGGRYPDYRLKQYERDGIELDDQPEDYELIAKYPADFLSFSCYTSNVLTTHEAEAKASGNVSAGGVKSPYLKSNAWGWATTQMF
;
A
#
# COMPACT_ATOMS: atom_id res chain seq x y z
N MET A 1 -5.28 -6.36 -2.90
CA MET A 1 -5.60 -6.84 -4.26
C MET A 1 -4.93 -8.19 -4.44
N GLY A 2 -5.59 -9.18 -5.07
CA GLY A 2 -5.03 -10.51 -5.24
C GLY A 2 -4.07 -10.66 -6.43
N GLY A 3 -3.71 -9.60 -7.16
CA GLY A 3 -2.74 -9.70 -8.26
C GLY A 3 -3.10 -10.70 -9.39
N GLY A 4 -4.36 -11.12 -9.50
CA GLY A 4 -4.77 -12.20 -10.42
C GLY A 4 -4.58 -13.63 -9.87
N LEU A 5 -4.23 -13.77 -8.58
CA LEU A 5 -4.10 -15.05 -7.90
C LEU A 5 -5.45 -15.75 -7.77
N ILE A 6 -5.43 -17.07 -8.00
CA ILE A 6 -6.59 -17.95 -7.88
C ILE A 6 -6.90 -18.24 -6.40
N ASP A 7 -5.85 -18.39 -5.59
CA ASP A 7 -5.97 -18.48 -4.13
C ASP A 7 -5.66 -17.12 -3.48
N GLY A 8 -6.56 -16.69 -2.62
CA GLY A 8 -6.50 -15.42 -1.90
C GLY A 8 -5.88 -15.49 -0.51
N SER A 9 -5.25 -16.60 -0.13
CA SER A 9 -4.52 -16.73 1.13
C SER A 9 -3.48 -15.63 1.32
N GLU A 10 -3.21 -15.26 2.57
CA GLU A 10 -2.28 -14.17 2.89
C GLU A 10 -0.85 -14.48 2.41
N GLU A 11 -0.43 -15.74 2.53
CA GLU A 11 0.84 -16.22 2.01
C GLU A 11 0.93 -16.05 0.49
N ASN A 12 -0.08 -16.50 -0.27
CA ASN A 12 -0.05 -16.36 -1.73
C ASN A 12 -0.11 -14.90 -2.17
N ARG A 13 -0.83 -14.05 -1.45
CA ARG A 13 -0.80 -12.59 -1.68
C ARG A 13 0.57 -12.00 -1.45
N ALA A 14 1.28 -12.42 -0.40
CA ALA A 14 2.63 -11.97 -0.09
C ALA A 14 3.63 -12.43 -1.16
N ARG A 15 3.59 -13.70 -1.56
CA ARG A 15 4.40 -14.26 -2.66
C ARG A 15 4.10 -13.57 -4.00
N GLY A 16 2.82 -13.35 -4.30
CA GLY A 16 2.40 -12.62 -5.49
C GLY A 16 2.92 -11.18 -5.51
N ALA A 17 2.87 -10.48 -4.38
CA ALA A 17 3.45 -9.15 -4.25
C ALA A 17 4.98 -9.16 -4.45
N HIS A 18 5.69 -10.10 -3.84
CA HIS A 18 7.15 -10.27 -4.03
C HIS A 18 7.51 -10.45 -5.50
N ASN A 19 6.83 -11.36 -6.20
CA ASN A 19 7.03 -11.59 -7.63
C ASN A 19 6.78 -10.33 -8.47
N GLN A 20 5.78 -9.52 -8.11
CA GLN A 20 5.53 -8.23 -8.77
C GLN A 20 6.66 -7.22 -8.54
N PHE A 21 7.29 -7.22 -7.36
CA PHE A 21 8.44 -6.36 -7.07
C PHE A 21 9.65 -6.76 -7.89
N VAL A 22 9.96 -8.06 -7.94
CA VAL A 22 11.06 -8.59 -8.77
C VAL A 22 10.82 -8.28 -10.25
N ALA A 23 9.60 -8.50 -10.74
CA ALA A 23 9.25 -8.16 -12.12
C ALA A 23 9.39 -6.66 -12.40
N SER A 24 8.97 -5.79 -11.47
CA SER A 24 9.13 -4.34 -11.58
C SER A 24 10.59 -3.94 -11.71
N ALA A 25 11.47 -4.46 -10.85
CA ALA A 25 12.91 -4.18 -10.91
C ALA A 25 13.55 -4.66 -12.22
N LYS A 26 13.14 -5.83 -12.74
CA LYS A 26 13.57 -6.32 -14.07
C LYS A 26 13.17 -5.37 -15.20
N VAL A 27 11.97 -4.79 -15.12
CA VAL A 27 11.48 -3.84 -16.13
C VAL A 27 12.21 -2.50 -16.04
N VAL A 28 12.49 -1.99 -14.83
CA VAL A 28 13.30 -0.78 -14.63
C VAL A 28 14.68 -0.96 -15.26
N LYS A 29 15.36 -2.07 -14.91
CA LYS A 29 16.65 -2.44 -15.49
C LYS A 29 16.61 -2.41 -17.02
N LEU A 30 15.66 -3.12 -17.61
CA LEU A 30 15.51 -3.20 -19.06
C LEU A 30 15.24 -1.83 -19.69
N ALA A 31 14.40 -1.00 -19.07
CA ALA A 31 14.09 0.33 -19.58
C ALA A 31 15.34 1.21 -19.69
N HIS A 32 16.18 1.20 -18.66
CA HIS A 32 17.44 1.96 -18.63
C HIS A 32 18.52 1.36 -19.55
N GLU A 33 18.54 0.04 -19.74
CA GLU A 33 19.41 -0.62 -20.74
C GLU A 33 19.02 -0.24 -22.18
N ILE A 34 17.72 -0.07 -22.46
CA ILE A 34 17.23 0.37 -23.77
C ILE A 34 17.49 1.87 -23.98
N ASP A 35 17.20 2.71 -22.99
CA ASP A 35 17.47 4.15 -23.03
C ASP A 35 17.61 4.71 -21.61
N PRO A 36 18.79 5.22 -21.24
CA PRO A 36 19.05 5.73 -19.89
C PRO A 36 18.23 6.97 -19.52
N ASN A 37 17.55 7.61 -20.48
CA ASN A 37 16.68 8.77 -20.21
C ASN A 37 15.23 8.39 -19.87
N LYS A 38 14.85 7.11 -20.05
CA LYS A 38 13.50 6.65 -19.69
C LYS A 38 13.32 6.67 -18.18
N ARG A 39 12.13 7.11 -17.77
CA ARG A 39 11.71 7.08 -16.36
C ARG A 39 10.54 6.11 -16.19
N VAL A 40 10.70 5.14 -15.29
CA VAL A 40 9.70 4.14 -14.93
C VAL A 40 9.18 4.45 -13.53
N GLY A 41 7.88 4.65 -13.41
CA GLY A 41 7.25 5.00 -12.14
C GLY A 41 6.49 3.85 -11.51
N GLN A 42 6.47 3.81 -10.18
CA GLN A 42 5.49 3.04 -9.43
C GLN A 42 4.14 3.74 -9.48
N MET A 43 3.05 2.98 -9.47
CA MET A 43 1.70 3.48 -9.20
C MET A 43 1.18 2.92 -7.86
N LEU A 44 0.98 3.79 -6.88
CA LEU A 44 0.44 3.44 -5.56
C LEU A 44 -1.05 3.81 -5.47
N ALA A 45 -1.90 2.87 -5.07
CA ALA A 45 -3.26 3.18 -4.64
C ALA A 45 -3.19 3.83 -3.25
N TYR A 46 -3.21 5.16 -3.20
CA TYR A 46 -3.01 5.93 -1.97
C TYR A 46 -4.32 6.38 -1.35
N SER A 47 -4.40 6.23 -0.04
CA SER A 47 -5.46 6.77 0.81
C SER A 47 -4.83 7.53 1.96
N ALA A 48 -5.24 8.78 2.17
CA ALA A 48 -4.88 9.47 3.40
C ALA A 48 -5.72 8.92 4.55
N TYR A 49 -5.05 8.40 5.58
CA TYR A 49 -5.71 7.91 6.78
C TYR A 49 -5.61 8.94 7.91
N TYR A 50 -6.77 9.27 8.48
CA TYR A 50 -6.91 10.12 9.66
C TYR A 50 -7.54 9.34 10.81
N PRO A 51 -7.14 9.62 12.05
CA PRO A 51 -7.78 9.05 13.22
C PRO A 51 -9.07 9.82 13.52
N TYR A 52 -10.12 9.13 13.98
CA TYR A 52 -11.38 9.75 14.36
C TYR A 52 -11.22 10.59 15.64
N THR A 53 -10.39 10.14 16.57
CA THR A 53 -10.15 10.79 17.86
C THR A 53 -8.66 11.03 18.13
N CYS A 54 -8.35 11.75 19.21
CA CYS A 54 -6.98 11.85 19.72
C CYS A 54 -6.56 10.67 20.60
N ASP A 55 -7.37 9.60 20.71
CA ASP A 55 -6.99 8.39 21.45
C ASP A 55 -5.73 7.79 20.79
N PRO A 56 -4.65 7.51 21.56
CA PRO A 56 -3.47 6.82 21.04
C PRO A 56 -3.77 5.51 20.31
N LYS A 57 -4.86 4.81 20.62
CA LYS A 57 -5.29 3.60 19.92
C LYS A 57 -5.71 3.88 18.48
N ASP A 58 -6.43 4.97 18.24
CA ASP A 58 -6.81 5.40 16.89
C ASP A 58 -5.58 5.83 16.07
N GLN A 59 -4.61 6.48 16.72
CA GLN A 59 -3.32 6.82 16.09
C GLN A 59 -2.54 5.57 15.67
N LEU A 60 -2.49 4.56 16.55
CA LEU A 60 -1.83 3.30 16.27
C LEU A 60 -2.49 2.56 15.10
N GLU A 61 -3.83 2.56 15.03
CA GLU A 61 -4.57 1.95 13.93
C GLU A 61 -4.26 2.63 12.58
N VAL A 62 -4.24 3.96 12.56
CA VAL A 62 -3.82 4.73 11.37
C VAL A 62 -2.38 4.44 10.99
N MET A 63 -1.47 4.31 11.95
CA MET A 63 -0.07 3.97 11.68
C MET A 63 0.05 2.60 11.01
N LYS A 64 -0.67 1.58 11.51
CA LYS A 64 -0.71 0.24 10.92
C LYS A 64 -1.29 0.27 9.50
N ALA A 65 -2.42 0.96 9.29
CA ALA A 65 -3.01 1.10 7.96
C ALA A 65 -2.06 1.78 6.96
N LYS A 66 -1.33 2.80 7.41
CA LYS A 66 -0.28 3.44 6.59
C LYS A 66 0.87 2.50 6.29
N GLN A 67 1.34 1.71 7.27
CA GLN A 67 2.38 0.70 7.06
C GLN A 67 1.93 -0.36 6.03
N GLU A 68 0.66 -0.78 6.08
CA GLU A 68 0.03 -1.70 5.11
C GLU A 68 -0.04 -1.16 3.70
N MET A 69 -0.22 0.15 3.54
CA MET A 69 -0.28 0.79 2.23
C MET A 69 1.12 1.16 1.70
N LEU A 70 1.96 1.76 2.54
CA LEU A 70 3.23 2.36 2.12
C LEU A 70 4.36 1.35 1.92
N PHE A 71 4.27 0.14 2.47
CA PHE A 71 5.34 -0.84 2.28
C PHE A 71 5.56 -1.18 0.80
N PHE A 72 4.51 -1.12 -0.03
CA PHE A 72 4.65 -1.30 -1.47
C PHE A 72 5.56 -0.23 -2.09
N SER A 73 5.44 1.03 -1.63
CA SER A 73 6.35 2.11 -2.05
C SER A 73 7.74 2.01 -1.45
N ASP A 74 7.87 1.53 -0.21
CA ASP A 74 9.17 1.27 0.39
C ASP A 74 9.97 0.25 -0.43
N VAL A 75 9.29 -0.77 -0.98
CA VAL A 75 9.93 -1.79 -1.83
C VAL A 75 10.16 -1.29 -3.25
N GLN A 76 9.12 -0.91 -3.99
CA GLN A 76 9.25 -0.63 -5.43
C GLN A 76 9.99 0.68 -5.73
N THR A 77 9.76 1.74 -4.95
CA THR A 77 10.44 3.03 -5.14
C THR A 77 11.62 3.18 -4.16
N GLY A 78 11.47 2.71 -2.92
CA GLY A 78 12.53 2.79 -1.91
C GLY A 78 13.60 1.70 -2.03
N GLY A 79 13.38 0.68 -2.87
CA GLY A 79 14.35 -0.37 -3.14
C GLY A 79 14.62 -1.32 -1.97
N ARG A 80 13.77 -1.34 -0.93
CA ARG A 80 14.00 -2.19 0.25
C ARG A 80 12.72 -2.64 0.92
N TYR A 81 12.75 -3.86 1.46
CA TYR A 81 11.72 -4.30 2.39
C TYR A 81 11.85 -3.56 3.72
N PRO A 82 10.76 -3.00 4.27
CA PRO A 82 10.80 -2.44 5.60
C PRO A 82 10.79 -3.57 6.65
N ASP A 83 11.60 -3.43 7.70
CA ASP A 83 11.76 -4.45 8.75
C ASP A 83 10.44 -4.84 9.41
N TYR A 84 9.53 -3.89 9.60
CA TYR A 84 8.22 -4.15 10.21
C TYR A 84 7.39 -5.14 9.39
N ARG A 85 7.54 -5.15 8.05
CA ARG A 85 6.82 -6.04 7.14
C ARG A 85 7.37 -7.45 7.23
N LEU A 86 8.70 -7.60 7.19
CA LEU A 86 9.35 -8.89 7.34
C LEU A 86 9.04 -9.51 8.70
N LYS A 87 9.05 -8.71 9.76
CA LYS A 87 8.64 -9.14 11.11
C LYS A 87 7.16 -9.48 11.21
N GLN A 88 6.30 -8.88 10.39
CA GLN A 88 4.88 -9.27 10.33
C GLN A 88 4.74 -10.63 9.66
N TYR A 89 5.40 -10.86 8.52
CA TYR A 89 5.39 -12.17 7.84
C TYR A 89 5.93 -13.29 8.74
N GLU A 90 7.02 -13.05 9.47
CA GLU A 90 7.55 -14.00 10.46
C GLU A 90 6.50 -14.37 11.54
N ARG A 91 5.76 -13.38 12.07
CA ARG A 91 4.72 -13.62 13.07
C ARG A 91 3.51 -14.38 12.53
N ASP A 92 3.17 -14.12 11.27
CA ASP A 92 2.00 -14.72 10.61
C ASP A 92 2.32 -16.10 10.02
N GLY A 93 3.58 -16.56 10.11
CA GLY A 93 4.03 -17.81 9.51
C GLY A 93 4.03 -17.76 7.97
N ILE A 94 4.16 -16.57 7.39
CA ILE A 94 4.22 -16.37 5.94
C ILE A 94 5.66 -16.55 5.47
N GLU A 95 5.88 -17.56 4.64
CA GLU A 95 7.16 -17.81 3.98
C GLU A 95 7.11 -17.32 2.53
N LEU A 96 7.97 -16.36 2.18
CA LEU A 96 8.14 -15.94 0.80
C LEU A 96 8.94 -16.99 0.03
N ASP A 97 8.63 -17.13 -1.25
CA ASP A 97 9.47 -17.88 -2.20
C ASP A 97 10.46 -16.89 -2.82
N ASP A 98 11.43 -16.46 -2.03
CA ASP A 98 12.39 -15.40 -2.34
C ASP A 98 13.84 -15.93 -2.37
N GLN A 99 14.72 -15.18 -3.03
CA GLN A 99 16.16 -15.44 -3.06
C GLN A 99 16.95 -14.16 -2.74
N PRO A 100 18.18 -14.26 -2.20
CA PRO A 100 19.02 -13.08 -1.92
C PRO A 100 19.17 -12.14 -3.13
N GLU A 101 19.26 -12.69 -4.34
CA GLU A 101 19.40 -11.95 -5.60
C GLU A 101 18.18 -11.08 -5.91
N ASP A 102 16.99 -11.44 -5.43
CA ASP A 102 15.77 -10.65 -5.63
C ASP A 102 15.86 -9.32 -4.86
N TYR A 103 16.39 -9.36 -3.64
CA TYR A 103 16.63 -8.18 -2.82
C TYR A 103 17.70 -7.28 -3.41
N GLU A 104 18.79 -7.86 -3.91
CA GLU A 104 19.84 -7.12 -4.61
C GLU A 104 19.31 -6.44 -5.88
N LEU A 105 18.46 -7.14 -6.64
CA LEU A 105 17.84 -6.62 -7.85
C LEU A 105 16.91 -5.44 -7.55
N ILE A 106 16.04 -5.58 -6.54
CA ILE A 106 15.11 -4.53 -6.11
C ILE A 106 15.89 -3.29 -5.62
N ALA A 107 16.95 -3.48 -4.84
CA ALA A 107 17.77 -2.38 -4.35
C ALA A 107 18.53 -1.66 -5.48
N LYS A 108 18.94 -2.39 -6.52
CA LYS A 108 19.70 -1.84 -7.64
C LYS A 108 18.82 -1.14 -8.68
N TYR A 109 17.59 -1.60 -8.87
CA TYR A 109 16.67 -1.07 -9.88
C TYR A 109 15.29 -0.67 -9.30
N PRO A 110 15.25 0.27 -8.35
CA PRO A 110 13.99 0.85 -7.88
C PRO A 110 13.36 1.75 -8.95
N ALA A 111 12.05 1.98 -8.84
CA ALA A 111 11.34 2.93 -9.70
C ALA A 111 11.89 4.37 -9.56
N ASP A 112 11.89 5.12 -10.67
CA ASP A 112 12.45 6.47 -10.78
C ASP A 112 11.57 7.57 -10.15
N PHE A 113 10.29 7.27 -9.92
CA PHE A 113 9.35 8.15 -9.25
C PHE A 113 8.16 7.37 -8.70
N LEU A 114 7.55 7.94 -7.66
CA LEU A 114 6.28 7.47 -7.12
C LEU A 114 5.13 8.28 -7.73
N SER A 115 4.23 7.60 -8.43
CA SER A 115 2.91 8.12 -8.77
C SER A 115 1.86 7.48 -7.87
N PHE A 116 0.73 8.15 -7.71
CA PHE A 116 -0.35 7.62 -6.88
C PHE A 116 -1.73 7.99 -7.43
N SER A 117 -2.73 7.16 -7.15
CA SER A 117 -4.14 7.55 -7.24
C SER A 117 -4.63 7.86 -5.83
N CYS A 118 -5.33 8.98 -5.68
CA CYS A 118 -5.97 9.36 -4.44
C CYS A 118 -7.34 9.94 -4.77
N TYR A 119 -8.39 9.24 -4.32
CA TYR A 119 -9.78 9.64 -4.57
C TYR A 119 -10.44 10.27 -3.34
N THR A 120 -10.04 9.84 -2.15
CA THR A 120 -10.60 10.28 -0.88
C THR A 120 -9.59 10.07 0.24
N SER A 121 -9.84 10.72 1.38
CA SER A 121 -9.31 10.29 2.67
C SER A 121 -10.24 9.28 3.36
N ASN A 122 -9.68 8.56 4.33
CA ASN A 122 -10.37 7.60 5.17
C ASN A 122 -10.15 7.93 6.63
N VAL A 123 -11.19 7.76 7.45
CA VAL A 123 -11.11 7.96 8.89
C VAL A 123 -11.23 6.60 9.57
N LEU A 124 -10.31 6.32 10.51
CA LEU A 124 -10.25 5.06 11.25
C LEU A 124 -10.47 5.31 12.74
N THR A 125 -11.05 4.33 13.42
CA THR A 125 -11.24 4.36 14.88
C THR A 125 -11.30 2.96 15.45
N THR A 126 -10.89 2.84 16.71
CA THR A 126 -10.97 1.65 17.56
C THR A 126 -12.22 1.64 18.45
N HIS A 127 -12.99 2.73 18.43
CA HIS A 127 -14.25 2.87 19.15
C HIS A 127 -15.44 2.38 18.33
N GLU A 128 -16.56 2.07 18.99
CA GLU A 128 -17.82 1.89 18.27
C GLU A 128 -18.23 3.22 17.63
N ALA A 129 -18.52 3.19 16.33
CA ALA A 129 -18.96 4.34 15.58
C ALA A 129 -20.35 4.10 14.99
N GLU A 130 -21.24 5.07 15.17
CA GLU A 130 -22.63 5.01 14.73
C GLU A 130 -22.76 4.92 13.19
N ALA A 131 -21.83 5.54 12.46
CA ALA A 131 -21.85 5.59 11.00
C ALA A 131 -20.55 5.06 10.39
N LYS A 132 -20.62 3.87 9.79
CA LYS A 132 -19.55 3.31 8.97
C LYS A 132 -19.46 4.05 7.63
N ALA A 133 -18.25 4.27 7.14
CA ALA A 133 -18.05 4.82 5.81
C ALA A 133 -18.53 3.79 4.76
N SER A 134 -19.14 4.28 3.69
CA SER A 134 -19.73 3.47 2.63
C SER A 134 -18.94 3.59 1.32
N GLY A 135 -18.98 2.54 0.50
CA GLY A 135 -18.30 2.50 -0.80
C GLY A 135 -16.99 1.72 -0.77
N ASN A 136 -16.59 1.21 -1.92
CA ASN A 136 -15.40 0.37 -2.09
C ASN A 136 -14.09 1.06 -1.69
N VAL A 137 -14.00 2.40 -1.80
CA VAL A 137 -12.79 3.17 -1.48
C VAL A 137 -12.71 3.55 0.01
N SER A 138 -13.80 3.37 0.76
CA SER A 138 -13.88 3.66 2.19
C SER A 138 -14.23 2.44 3.04
N ALA A 139 -14.02 1.24 2.48
CA ALA A 139 -14.24 -0.02 3.17
C ALA A 139 -13.37 -0.11 4.44
N GLY A 140 -14.00 -0.31 5.59
CA GLY A 140 -13.33 -0.43 6.90
C GLY A 140 -13.16 0.88 7.68
N GLY A 141 -13.53 2.04 7.11
CA GLY A 141 -13.48 3.33 7.79
C GLY A 141 -14.80 3.75 8.44
N VAL A 142 -14.76 4.87 9.15
CA VAL A 142 -15.92 5.57 9.72
C VAL A 142 -16.20 6.87 8.99
N LYS A 143 -17.45 7.31 9.03
CA LYS A 143 -17.83 8.56 8.39
C LYS A 143 -17.17 9.74 9.10
N SER A 144 -16.43 10.55 8.34
CA SER A 144 -15.91 11.82 8.87
C SER A 144 -17.07 12.80 9.08
N PRO A 145 -17.16 13.47 10.25
CA PRO A 145 -18.16 14.52 10.47
C PRO A 145 -17.87 15.79 9.66
N TYR A 146 -16.65 15.91 9.12
CA TYR A 146 -16.18 17.10 8.40
C TYR A 146 -16.28 16.98 6.88
N LEU A 147 -16.48 15.76 6.35
CA LEU A 147 -16.50 15.51 4.91
C LEU A 147 -17.91 15.24 4.42
N LYS A 148 -18.25 15.87 3.29
CA LYS A 148 -19.45 15.51 2.53
C LYS A 148 -19.18 14.23 1.73
N SER A 149 -20.24 13.49 1.42
CA SER A 149 -20.16 12.33 0.53
C SER A 149 -20.80 12.66 -0.81
N ASN A 150 -20.26 12.12 -1.89
CA ASN A 150 -20.91 12.16 -3.21
C ASN A 150 -22.08 11.16 -3.29
N ALA A 151 -22.79 11.15 -4.42
CA ALA A 151 -23.94 10.26 -4.66
C ALA A 151 -23.61 8.75 -4.55
N TRP A 152 -22.33 8.39 -4.67
CA TRP A 152 -21.84 7.01 -4.55
C TRP A 152 -21.34 6.68 -3.13
N GLY A 153 -21.54 7.58 -2.17
CA GLY A 153 -21.16 7.40 -0.77
C GLY A 153 -19.69 7.69 -0.46
N TRP A 154 -18.88 8.05 -1.45
CA TRP A 154 -17.46 8.34 -1.23
C TRP A 154 -17.30 9.72 -0.61
N ALA A 155 -16.48 9.83 0.44
CA ALA A 155 -16.15 11.11 1.01
C ALA A 155 -15.41 11.98 -0.02
N THR A 156 -15.85 13.21 -0.22
CA THR A 156 -15.18 14.17 -1.09
C THR A 156 -14.16 14.93 -0.25
N THR A 157 -12.92 14.47 -0.27
CA THR A 157 -11.81 15.17 0.39
C THR A 157 -11.15 16.07 -0.63
N GLN A 158 -11.28 17.38 -0.49
CA GLN A 158 -10.51 18.33 -1.27
C GLN A 158 -9.17 18.53 -0.57
N MET A 159 -8.11 17.89 -1.07
CA MET A 159 -6.78 18.00 -0.47
C MET A 159 -5.97 19.22 -0.93
N PHE A 160 -6.53 20.07 -1.81
CA PHE A 160 -5.95 21.34 -2.25
C PHE A 160 -7.04 22.32 -2.69
#